data_AF-A0A660N7R6-F1
#
_entry.id   AF-A0A660N7R6-F1
#
_cell.length_a   1.000
_cell.length_b   1.000
_cell.length_c   1.000
_cell.angle_alpha   90.00
_cell.angle_beta   90.00
_cell.angle_gamma   90.00
#
_symmetry.space_group_name_H-M   'P 1'
#
loop_
_entity.id
_entity.type
_entity.pdbx_description
1 polymer ?
#
loop_
_entity_poly.entity_id
_entity_poly.type
_entity_poly.pdbx_seq_one_letter_code
_entity_poly.pdbx_strand_id
1 'polypeptide(L)'
;MSKHILFSVSDSTPLAELYQRLSQGVDIIEQHTAFAHKRALPTVQQAIGHLRRFISGELGTDEGAKLWFKKLTKLAEEVGDMTPAQSAYILAAAEVAHAASHMGHVNMALSRGNRTPADAEYVKLQTAYVNFAFKGVDEFLRLADKSIPAYFEFAEERAA
;
A
#
# COMPACT_ATOMS: atom_id res chain seq x y z
N MET A 1 -11.50 -28.45 -12.43
CA MET A 1 -12.07 -27.24 -11.79
C MET A 1 -11.35 -26.04 -12.37
N SER A 2 -12.07 -25.10 -12.99
CA SER A 2 -11.49 -23.81 -13.38
C SER A 2 -11.12 -23.04 -12.11
N LYS A 3 -9.87 -22.59 -12.00
CA LYS A 3 -9.48 -21.68 -10.91
C LYS A 3 -10.15 -20.33 -11.20
N HIS A 4 -11.14 -19.94 -10.40
CA HIS A 4 -11.58 -18.55 -10.39
C HIS A 4 -10.45 -17.69 -9.82
N ILE A 5 -9.76 -16.96 -10.70
CA ILE A 5 -8.75 -15.97 -10.31
C ILE A 5 -9.51 -14.75 -9.78
N LEU A 6 -9.22 -14.35 -8.54
CA LEU A 6 -9.86 -13.19 -7.91
C LEU A 6 -9.17 -11.87 -8.29
N PHE A 7 -7.85 -11.89 -8.45
CA PHE A 7 -7.04 -10.73 -8.84
C PHE A 7 -5.72 -11.20 -9.46
N SER A 8 -5.15 -10.36 -10.33
CA SER A 8 -3.80 -10.55 -10.89
C SER A 8 -2.83 -9.56 -10.24
N VAL A 9 -1.64 -10.03 -9.91
CA VAL A 9 -0.55 -9.18 -9.40
C VAL A 9 0.75 -9.55 -10.11
N SER A 10 1.56 -8.55 -10.42
CA SER A 10 2.89 -8.77 -11.00
C SER A 10 3.91 -9.06 -9.88
N ASP A 11 4.73 -10.08 -10.06
CA ASP A 11 5.92 -10.36 -9.24
C ASP A 11 7.22 -9.83 -9.87
N SER A 12 7.10 -9.15 -11.01
CA SER A 12 8.18 -8.73 -11.90
C SER A 12 8.19 -7.22 -12.16
N THR A 13 7.35 -6.47 -11.46
CA THR A 13 7.31 -5.00 -11.56
C THR A 13 8.67 -4.41 -11.16
N PRO A 14 9.31 -3.58 -12.02
CA PRO A 14 10.60 -3.00 -11.72
C PRO A 14 10.58 -2.13 -10.46
N LEU A 15 11.68 -2.10 -9.70
CA LEU A 15 11.78 -1.34 -8.45
C LEU A 15 11.39 0.14 -8.62
N ALA A 16 11.83 0.78 -9.70
CA ALA A 16 11.48 2.17 -9.99
C ALA A 16 9.97 2.37 -10.17
N GLU A 17 9.30 1.43 -10.85
CA GLU A 17 7.85 1.47 -11.02
C GLU A 17 7.13 1.22 -9.68
N LEU A 18 7.65 0.33 -8.82
CA LEU A 18 7.09 0.13 -7.49
C LEU A 18 7.14 1.42 -6.63
N TYR A 19 8.24 2.18 -6.70
CA TYR A 19 8.32 3.49 -6.02
C TYR A 19 7.37 4.52 -6.62
N GLN A 20 7.23 4.54 -7.95
CA GLN A 20 6.26 5.41 -8.61
C GLN A 20 4.83 5.09 -8.16
N ARG A 21 4.46 3.82 -8.14
CA ARG A 21 3.15 3.35 -7.64
C ARG A 21 2.97 3.66 -6.17
N LEU A 22 4.01 3.53 -5.35
CA LEU A 22 3.95 3.91 -3.93
C LEU A 22 3.70 5.40 -3.76
N SER A 23 4.40 6.26 -4.50
CA SER A 23 4.15 7.70 -4.51
C SER A 23 2.72 8.01 -4.93
N GLN A 24 2.25 7.39 -6.00
CA GLN A 24 0.87 7.53 -6.47
C GLN A 24 -0.13 7.09 -5.39
N GLY A 25 0.13 6.00 -4.67
CA GLY A 25 -0.70 5.55 -3.55
C GLY A 25 -0.79 6.57 -2.42
N VAL A 26 0.33 7.22 -2.10
CA VAL A 26 0.37 8.33 -1.13
C VAL A 26 -0.42 9.54 -1.61
N ASP A 27 -0.31 9.90 -2.89
CA ASP A 27 -1.06 11.02 -3.47
C ASP A 27 -2.58 10.74 -3.46
N ILE A 28 -2.99 9.50 -3.78
CA ILE A 28 -4.40 9.08 -3.76
C ILE A 28 -4.97 9.18 -2.34
N ILE A 29 -4.30 8.63 -1.33
CA ILE A 29 -4.83 8.71 0.05
C ILE A 29 -4.93 10.17 0.51
N GLU A 30 -3.99 11.03 0.15
CA GLU A 30 -4.03 12.46 0.47
C GLU A 30 -5.24 13.15 -0.19
N GLN A 31 -5.51 12.88 -1.48
CA GLN A 31 -6.67 13.37 -2.21
C GLN A 31 -7.99 13.00 -1.53
N HIS A 32 -8.06 11.81 -0.92
CA HIS A 32 -9.29 11.25 -0.33
C HIS A 32 -9.41 11.46 1.19
N THR A 33 -8.59 12.33 1.79
CA THR A 33 -8.61 12.64 3.23
C THR A 33 -9.96 13.14 3.77
N ALA A 34 -10.85 13.61 2.91
CA ALA A 34 -12.23 13.95 3.28
C ALA A 34 -13.02 12.77 3.88
N PHE A 35 -12.66 11.54 3.52
CA PHE A 35 -13.23 10.33 4.14
C PHE A 35 -12.63 10.01 5.52
N ALA A 36 -11.56 10.68 5.96
CA ALA A 36 -11.00 10.44 7.28
C ALA A 36 -11.95 10.97 8.36
N HIS A 37 -12.17 10.16 9.42
CA HIS A 37 -12.84 10.67 10.61
C HIS A 37 -12.03 11.84 11.22
N LYS A 38 -12.70 12.90 11.69
CA LYS A 38 -12.04 14.13 12.20
C LYS A 38 -10.94 13.88 13.23
N ARG A 39 -11.15 12.92 14.13
CA ARG A 39 -10.15 12.52 15.16
C ARG A 39 -8.96 11.73 14.60
N ALA A 40 -9.17 11.00 13.50
CA ALA A 40 -8.12 10.21 12.85
C ALA A 40 -7.30 11.04 11.85
N LEU A 41 -7.88 12.11 11.30
CA LEU A 41 -7.25 12.95 10.28
C LEU A 41 -5.82 13.41 10.62
N PRO A 42 -5.51 13.91 11.83
CA PRO A 42 -4.12 14.31 12.16
C PRO A 42 -3.14 13.14 12.09
N THR A 43 -3.57 11.95 12.52
CA THR A 43 -2.75 10.74 12.49
C THR A 43 -2.53 10.26 11.05
N VAL A 44 -3.56 10.33 10.21
CA VAL A 44 -3.46 10.02 8.77
C VAL A 44 -2.48 10.98 8.08
N GLN A 45 -2.59 12.29 8.32
CA GLN A 45 -1.67 13.28 7.76
C GLN A 45 -0.22 13.06 8.20
N GLN A 46 0.00 12.70 9.47
CA GLN A 46 1.33 12.31 9.94
C GLN A 46 1.85 11.06 9.22
N ALA A 47 1.01 10.03 9.05
CA ALA A 47 1.40 8.82 8.34
C ALA A 47 1.77 9.11 6.88
N ILE A 48 0.99 9.94 6.17
CA ILE A 48 1.31 10.45 4.82
C ILE A 48 2.68 11.12 4.81
N GLY A 49 2.94 12.03 5.75
CA GLY A 49 4.23 12.71 5.86
C GLY A 49 5.40 11.73 6.07
N HIS A 50 5.21 10.71 6.91
CA HIS A 50 6.24 9.68 7.13
C HIS A 50 6.46 8.81 5.87
N LEU A 51 5.40 8.44 5.15
CA LEU A 51 5.50 7.70 3.89
C LEU A 51 6.27 8.50 2.83
N ARG A 52 6.00 9.81 2.69
CA ARG A 52 6.76 10.69 1.79
C ARG A 52 8.26 10.73 2.14
N ARG A 53 8.59 10.81 3.44
CA ARG A 53 9.98 10.76 3.92
C ARG A 53 10.66 9.41 3.66
N PHE A 54 9.91 8.31 3.66
CA PHE A 54 10.46 7.02 3.24
C PHE A 54 10.73 6.98 1.74
N ILE A 55 9.80 7.47 0.92
CA ILE A 55 9.98 7.56 -0.54
C ILE A 55 11.20 8.43 -0.89
N SER A 56 11.44 9.53 -0.16
CA SER A 56 12.62 10.39 -0.37
C SER A 56 13.93 9.81 0.18
N GLY A 57 13.88 8.68 0.90
CA GLY A 57 15.05 8.06 1.54
C GLY A 57 15.47 8.69 2.87
N GLU A 58 14.72 9.66 3.39
CA GLU A 58 14.98 10.27 4.71
C GLU A 58 14.61 9.35 5.89
N LEU A 59 13.74 8.37 5.67
CA LEU A 59 13.38 7.36 6.67
C LEU A 59 13.68 5.96 6.13
N GLY A 60 14.34 5.15 6.95
CA GLY A 60 14.49 3.72 6.68
C GLY A 60 13.20 2.94 6.98
N THR A 61 13.08 1.73 6.43
CA THR A 61 11.90 0.86 6.60
C THR A 61 11.54 0.61 8.06
N ASP A 62 12.51 0.24 8.91
CA ASP A 62 12.23 -0.19 10.28
C ASP A 62 11.76 0.97 11.18
N GLU A 63 12.32 2.16 10.98
CA GLU A 63 11.89 3.37 11.68
C GLU A 63 10.53 3.83 11.14
N GLY A 64 10.40 3.87 9.82
CA GLY A 64 9.20 4.31 9.15
C GLY A 64 7.98 3.41 9.41
N ALA A 65 8.12 2.09 9.40
CA ALA A 65 7.04 1.16 9.70
C ALA A 65 6.47 1.38 11.11
N LYS A 66 7.30 1.73 12.10
CA LYS A 66 6.81 2.09 13.45
C LYS A 66 6.01 3.39 13.45
N LEU A 67 6.25 4.28 12.49
CA LEU A 67 5.65 5.61 12.39
C LEU A 67 4.37 5.64 11.55
N TRP A 68 4.27 4.90 10.43
CA TRP A 68 3.05 4.84 9.61
C TRP A 68 2.21 3.58 9.89
N PHE A 69 2.82 2.39 9.92
CA PHE A 69 2.07 1.13 9.97
C PHE A 69 1.37 0.97 11.30
N LYS A 70 2.11 1.13 12.41
CA LYS A 70 1.54 1.04 13.77
C LYS A 70 0.43 2.07 14.03
N LYS A 71 0.53 3.25 13.43
CA LYS A 71 -0.49 4.30 13.58
C LYS A 71 -1.76 3.94 12.83
N LEU A 72 -1.63 3.47 11.58
CA LEU A 72 -2.77 3.16 10.73
C LEU A 72 -3.46 1.84 11.14
N THR A 73 -2.71 0.82 11.55
CA THR A 73 -3.30 -0.42 12.08
C THR A 73 -4.07 -0.17 13.37
N LYS A 74 -3.53 0.65 14.27
CA LYS A 74 -4.24 1.04 15.49
C LYS A 74 -5.54 1.80 15.18
N LEU A 75 -5.54 2.70 14.21
CA LEU A 75 -6.77 3.37 13.78
C LEU A 75 -7.79 2.41 13.17
N ALA A 76 -7.32 1.38 12.45
CA ALA A 76 -8.16 0.31 11.93
C ALA A 76 -8.69 -0.64 13.03
N GLU A 77 -8.20 -0.55 14.26
CA GLU A 77 -8.77 -1.24 15.43
C GLU A 77 -9.81 -0.37 16.16
N GLU A 78 -9.73 0.96 16.01
CA GLU A 78 -10.62 1.95 16.62
C GLU A 78 -11.94 2.18 15.81
N VAL A 79 -12.33 1.19 15.00
CA VAL A 79 -13.46 1.22 14.04
C VAL A 79 -14.82 1.53 14.68
N GLY A 80 -14.97 1.31 15.98
CA GLY A 80 -16.26 1.43 16.68
C GLY A 80 -16.95 2.79 16.55
N ASP A 81 -16.18 3.85 16.31
CA ASP A 81 -16.68 5.22 16.16
C ASP A 81 -16.65 5.73 14.70
N MET A 82 -16.37 4.86 13.73
CA MET A 82 -16.25 5.21 12.30
C MET A 82 -17.41 4.64 11.48
N THR A 83 -17.89 5.42 10.51
CA THR A 83 -18.78 4.92 9.47
C THR A 83 -18.04 3.90 8.58
N PRO A 84 -18.75 2.98 7.89
CA PRO A 84 -18.10 2.04 6.97
C PRO A 84 -17.17 2.68 5.95
N ALA A 85 -17.54 3.85 5.40
CA ALA A 85 -16.71 4.58 4.44
C ALA A 85 -15.43 5.14 5.09
N GLN A 86 -15.52 5.66 6.32
CA GLN A 86 -14.35 6.11 7.08
C GLN A 86 -13.40 4.96 7.40
N SER A 87 -13.94 3.82 7.82
CA SER A 87 -13.17 2.61 8.09
C SER A 87 -12.48 2.09 6.84
N ALA A 88 -13.20 2.04 5.72
CA ALA A 88 -12.66 1.64 4.43
C ALA A 88 -11.52 2.56 3.99
N TYR A 89 -11.66 3.87 4.15
CA TYR A 89 -10.57 4.81 3.87
C TYR A 89 -9.32 4.56 4.74
N ILE A 90 -9.48 4.28 6.04
CA ILE A 90 -8.35 3.95 6.91
C ILE A 90 -7.66 2.65 6.45
N LEU A 91 -8.42 1.64 6.03
CA LEU A 91 -7.87 0.40 5.47
C LEU A 91 -7.12 0.66 4.16
N ALA A 92 -7.63 1.53 3.28
CA ALA A 92 -6.90 1.94 2.08
C ALA A 92 -5.56 2.60 2.42
N ALA A 93 -5.53 3.50 3.41
CA ALA A 93 -4.29 4.11 3.88
C ALA A 93 -3.33 3.07 4.49
N ALA A 94 -3.86 2.10 5.24
CA ALA A 94 -3.07 1.01 5.80
C ALA A 94 -2.44 0.14 4.71
N GLU A 95 -3.11 -0.10 3.58
CA GLU A 95 -2.55 -0.83 2.45
C GLU A 95 -1.38 -0.09 1.77
N VAL A 96 -1.43 1.25 1.67
CA VAL A 96 -0.25 2.02 1.19
C VAL A 96 0.94 1.84 2.15
N ALA A 97 0.68 1.82 3.46
CA ALA A 97 1.67 1.54 4.49
C ALA A 97 2.21 0.09 4.45
N HIS A 98 1.34 -0.86 4.10
CA HIS A 98 1.69 -2.26 3.90
C HIS A 98 2.61 -2.42 2.68
N ALA A 99 2.27 -1.78 1.56
CA ALA A 99 3.11 -1.70 0.37
C ALA A 99 4.50 -1.11 0.69
N ALA A 100 4.56 -0.01 1.44
CA ALA A 100 5.83 0.59 1.88
C ALA A 100 6.70 -0.37 2.72
N SER A 101 6.06 -1.18 3.57
CA SER A 101 6.76 -2.17 4.40
C SER A 101 7.38 -3.27 3.53
N HIS A 102 6.62 -3.79 2.56
CA HIS A 102 7.14 -4.77 1.60
C HIS A 102 8.20 -4.20 0.65
N MET A 103 8.10 -2.92 0.28
CA MET A 103 9.16 -2.21 -0.45
C MET A 103 10.47 -2.21 0.31
N GLY A 104 10.42 -2.04 1.63
CA GLY A 104 11.59 -2.17 2.48
C GLY A 104 12.25 -3.56 2.44
N HIS A 105 11.44 -4.63 2.40
CA HIS A 105 11.93 -5.99 2.23
C HIS A 105 12.56 -6.22 0.84
N VAL A 106 11.96 -5.66 -0.23
CA VAL A 106 12.55 -5.67 -1.58
C VAL A 106 13.92 -4.98 -1.57
N ASN A 107 14.02 -3.78 -1.01
CA ASN A 107 15.29 -3.04 -0.93
C ASN A 107 16.36 -3.83 -0.17
N MET A 108 16.01 -4.41 0.98
CA MET A 108 16.92 -5.23 1.77
C MET A 108 17.40 -6.44 0.99
N ALA A 109 16.52 -7.14 0.29
CA ALA A 109 16.87 -8.30 -0.51
C ALA A 109 17.78 -7.93 -1.70
N LEU A 110 17.45 -6.86 -2.42
CA LEU A 110 18.25 -6.35 -3.53
C LEU A 110 19.63 -5.86 -3.07
N SER A 111 19.73 -5.27 -1.87
CA SER A 111 21.04 -4.86 -1.29
C SER A 111 21.98 -6.03 -1.04
N ARG A 112 21.44 -7.24 -0.87
CA ARG A 112 22.24 -8.47 -0.78
C ARG A 112 22.72 -8.96 -2.14
N GLY A 113 22.20 -8.41 -3.25
CA GLY A 113 22.70 -8.65 -4.60
C GLY A 113 22.31 -10.00 -5.20
N ASN A 114 21.13 -10.54 -4.86
CA ASN A 114 20.62 -11.81 -5.38
C ASN A 114 21.64 -12.97 -5.27
N ARG A 115 22.37 -13.03 -4.15
CA ARG A 115 23.47 -13.99 -3.94
C ARG A 115 23.00 -15.45 -3.96
N THR A 116 21.73 -15.69 -3.61
CA THR A 116 21.14 -17.03 -3.57
C THR A 116 19.83 -17.10 -4.37
N PRO A 117 19.42 -18.30 -4.84
CA PRO A 117 18.09 -18.49 -5.42
C PRO A 117 16.95 -18.08 -4.48
N ALA A 118 17.14 -18.26 -3.16
CA ALA A 118 16.18 -17.84 -2.15
C ALA A 118 16.01 -16.32 -2.10
N ASP A 119 17.08 -15.54 -2.32
CA ASP A 119 16.98 -14.08 -2.40
C ASP A 119 16.12 -13.65 -3.60
N ALA A 120 16.31 -14.30 -4.77
CA ALA A 120 15.54 -14.00 -5.97
C ALA A 120 14.05 -14.33 -5.80
N GLU A 121 13.71 -15.49 -5.23
CA GLU A 121 12.32 -15.86 -4.93
C GLU A 121 11.70 -14.94 -3.86
N TYR A 122 12.49 -14.52 -2.88
CA TYR A 122 12.03 -13.56 -1.89
C TYR A 122 11.73 -12.19 -2.53
N VAL A 123 12.56 -11.70 -3.45
CA VAL A 123 12.27 -10.46 -4.20
C VAL A 123 10.96 -10.57 -4.98
N LYS A 124 10.72 -11.69 -5.69
CA LYS A 124 9.46 -11.92 -6.41
C LYS A 124 8.26 -11.89 -5.46
N LEU A 125 8.34 -12.63 -4.36
CA LEU A 125 7.27 -12.69 -3.36
C LEU A 125 6.95 -11.31 -2.78
N GLN A 126 7.99 -10.56 -2.38
CA GLN A 126 7.80 -9.22 -1.83
C GLN A 126 7.26 -8.24 -2.88
N THR A 127 7.72 -8.32 -4.13
CA THR A 127 7.19 -7.54 -5.26
C THR A 127 5.71 -7.82 -5.48
N ALA A 128 5.30 -9.09 -5.46
CA ALA A 128 3.90 -9.48 -5.55
C ALA A 128 3.08 -8.92 -4.39
N TYR A 129 3.60 -8.92 -3.16
CA TYR A 129 2.91 -8.32 -2.02
C TYR A 129 2.77 -6.80 -2.11
N VAL A 130 3.78 -6.08 -2.61
CA VAL A 130 3.67 -4.63 -2.88
C VAL A 130 2.51 -4.37 -3.86
N ASN A 131 2.47 -5.12 -4.96
CA ASN A 131 1.43 -4.97 -5.97
C ASN A 131 0.04 -5.39 -5.47
N PHE A 132 -0.03 -6.42 -4.64
CA PHE A 132 -1.27 -6.84 -4.00
C PHE A 132 -1.83 -5.77 -3.07
N ALA A 133 -0.98 -5.12 -2.26
CA ALA A 133 -1.40 -4.03 -1.39
C ALA A 133 -2.03 -2.87 -2.18
N PHE A 134 -1.47 -2.52 -3.35
CA PHE A 134 -2.07 -1.50 -4.23
C PHE A 134 -3.47 -1.89 -4.74
N LYS A 135 -3.72 -3.17 -5.01
CA LYS A 135 -5.09 -3.65 -5.30
C LYS A 135 -6.01 -3.45 -4.11
N GLY A 136 -5.53 -3.70 -2.89
CA GLY A 136 -6.25 -3.42 -1.66
C GLY A 136 -6.67 -1.95 -1.53
N VAL A 137 -5.80 -1.01 -1.92
CA VAL A 137 -6.13 0.44 -1.95
C VAL A 137 -7.36 0.70 -2.81
N ASP A 138 -7.40 0.18 -4.04
CA ASP A 138 -8.54 0.34 -4.96
C ASP A 138 -9.82 -0.28 -4.40
N GLU A 139 -9.73 -1.49 -3.83
CA GLU A 139 -10.88 -2.17 -3.24
C GLU A 139 -11.47 -1.36 -2.08
N PHE A 140 -10.64 -0.93 -1.14
CA PHE A 140 -11.11 -0.21 0.04
C PHE A 140 -11.63 1.19 -0.30
N LEU A 141 -11.01 1.93 -1.22
CA LEU A 141 -11.55 3.23 -1.65
C LEU A 141 -12.90 3.09 -2.34
N ARG A 142 -13.11 2.07 -3.17
CA ARG A 142 -14.43 1.83 -3.81
C ARG A 142 -15.50 1.40 -2.83
N LEU A 143 -15.14 0.81 -1.68
CA LEU A 143 -16.07 0.58 -0.57
C LEU A 143 -16.48 1.88 0.13
N ALA A 144 -15.61 2.90 0.15
CA ALA A 144 -15.94 4.23 0.65
C ALA A 144 -16.82 5.01 -0.33
N ASP A 145 -16.50 4.97 -1.62
CA ASP A 145 -17.29 5.58 -2.70
C ASP A 145 -17.09 4.82 -4.02
N LYS A 146 -18.18 4.24 -4.54
CA LYS A 146 -18.18 3.43 -5.77
C LYS A 146 -17.86 4.22 -7.04
N SER A 147 -17.89 5.55 -7.00
CA SER A 147 -17.53 6.41 -8.14
C SER A 147 -16.02 6.58 -8.31
N ILE A 148 -15.22 6.19 -7.31
CA ILE A 148 -13.76 6.26 -7.37
C ILE A 148 -13.25 5.21 -8.38
N PRO A 149 -12.40 5.60 -9.35
CA PRO A 149 -11.83 4.67 -10.30
C PRO A 149 -10.80 3.74 -9.64
N ALA A 150 -10.51 2.60 -10.27
CA ALA A 150 -9.35 1.79 -9.91
C ALA A 150 -8.07 2.45 -10.44
N TYR A 151 -7.12 2.73 -9.56
CA TYR A 151 -5.87 3.42 -9.92
C TYR A 151 -4.73 2.46 -10.25
N PHE A 152 -4.77 1.22 -9.73
CA PHE A 152 -3.69 0.25 -9.80
C PHE A 152 -4.04 -0.99 -10.62
N GLU A 153 -5.06 -0.89 -11.47
CA GLU A 153 -5.47 -1.96 -12.37
C GLU A 153 -4.35 -2.32 -13.37
N PHE A 154 -4.00 -3.61 -13.37
CA PHE A 154 -2.97 -4.13 -14.28
C PHE A 154 -3.51 -4.20 -15.72
N ALA A 155 -2.61 -4.14 -16.69
CA ALA A 155 -2.99 -4.19 -18.11
C ALA A 155 -3.79 -5.46 -18.47
N GLU A 156 -3.48 -6.58 -17.81
CA GLU A 156 -4.16 -7.86 -18.00
C GLU A 156 -5.62 -7.82 -17.53
N GLU A 157 -5.95 -6.98 -16.55
CA GLU A 157 -7.30 -6.80 -16.02
C GLU A 157 -8.12 -5.86 -16.92
N ARG A 158 -7.48 -4.88 -17.57
CA ARG A 158 -8.12 -4.00 -18.57
C ARG A 158 -8.47 -4.70 -19.89
N ALA A 159 -7.84 -5.83 -20.17
CA ALA A 159 -8.02 -6.59 -21.40
C ALA A 159 -9.04 -7.75 -21.27
N ALA A 160 -9.55 -8.00 -20.06
CA ALA A 160 -10.53 -9.05 -19.73
C ALA A 160 -11.96 -8.51 -19.72
#